data_AF-A0A519KKG8-F1
#
_entry.id   AF-A0A519KKG8-F1
#
_cell.length_a   1.000
_cell.length_b   1.000
_cell.length_c   1.000
_cell.angle_alpha   90.00
_cell.angle_beta   90.00
_cell.angle_gamma   90.00
#
_symmetry.space_group_name_H-M   'P 1'
#
loop_
_entity.id
_entity.type
_entity.pdbx_description
1 polymer ?
#
loop_
_entity_poly.entity_id
_entity_poly.type
_entity_poly.pdbx_seq_one_letter_code
_entity_poly.pdbx_strand_id
1 'polypeptide(L)'
;MEFEDHMEADYRRLKALKNAGSLTRDEALHLLFMAWMHWADPPHLTGLEDDPGADGLWHALFAGFGGEDSADAEFLHVAGLMANLFPWELGPVEEWEARSVRMMSRALELRPDGFSPDFFEGRGEYGAYFAHQAGGRDT
;
A
#
# COMPACT_ATOMS: atom_id res chain seq x y z
N MET A 1 22.94 -4.21 -17.40
CA MET A 1 22.43 -3.92 -16.05
C MET A 1 20.97 -3.59 -16.29
N GLU A 2 20.14 -4.64 -16.32
CA GLU A 2 18.70 -4.57 -16.61
C GLU A 2 18.01 -4.20 -15.29
N PHE A 3 17.46 -2.99 -15.21
CA PHE A 3 16.69 -2.50 -14.06
C PHE A 3 15.23 -2.19 -14.42
N GLU A 4 14.77 -2.56 -15.62
CA GLU A 4 13.46 -2.17 -16.13
C GLU A 4 12.50 -3.39 -16.15
N ASP A 5 11.25 -3.16 -15.72
CA ASP A 5 10.06 -4.02 -15.83
C ASP A 5 9.62 -4.96 -14.69
N HIS A 6 10.32 -5.02 -13.55
CA HIS A 6 9.84 -5.91 -12.46
C HIS A 6 8.50 -5.46 -11.85
N MET A 7 8.32 -4.16 -11.63
CA MET A 7 7.11 -3.63 -10.98
C MET A 7 5.88 -3.67 -11.90
N GLU A 8 6.02 -3.28 -13.17
CA GLU A 8 4.93 -3.31 -14.16
C GLU A 8 4.46 -4.75 -14.43
N ALA A 9 5.38 -5.71 -14.57
CA ALA A 9 5.03 -7.11 -14.76
C ALA A 9 4.27 -7.67 -13.55
N ASP A 10 4.72 -7.34 -12.33
CA ASP A 10 4.02 -7.74 -11.11
C ASP A 10 2.65 -7.08 -10.99
N TYR A 11 2.53 -5.79 -11.30
CA TYR A 11 1.25 -5.06 -11.28
C TYR A 11 0.22 -5.70 -12.21
N ARG A 12 0.62 -6.00 -13.46
CA ARG A 12 -0.23 -6.70 -14.44
C ARG A 12 -0.64 -8.08 -13.96
N ARG A 13 0.30 -8.86 -13.39
CA ARG A 13 0.02 -10.19 -12.81
C ARG A 13 -1.02 -10.09 -11.70
N LEU A 14 -0.82 -9.18 -10.76
CA LEU A 14 -1.69 -9.00 -9.60
C LEU A 14 -3.09 -8.52 -10.02
N LYS A 15 -3.20 -7.59 -10.97
CA LYS A 15 -4.50 -7.20 -11.55
C LYS A 15 -5.23 -8.39 -12.19
N ALA A 16 -4.51 -9.24 -12.93
CA ALA A 16 -5.09 -10.44 -13.52
C ALA A 16 -5.63 -11.42 -12.46
N LEU A 17 -4.86 -11.66 -11.38
CA LEU A 17 -5.29 -12.47 -10.24
C LEU A 17 -6.51 -11.88 -9.52
N LYS A 18 -6.55 -10.55 -9.36
CA LYS A 18 -7.71 -9.84 -8.80
C LYS A 18 -8.96 -10.08 -9.66
N ASN A 19 -8.83 -9.92 -10.98
CA ASN A 19 -9.94 -10.13 -11.91
C ASN A 19 -10.42 -11.59 -11.94
N ALA A 20 -9.51 -12.53 -11.71
CA ALA A 20 -9.83 -13.96 -11.56
C ALA A 20 -10.42 -14.32 -10.18
N GLY A 21 -10.42 -13.40 -9.21
CA GLY A 21 -10.86 -13.66 -7.84
C GLY A 21 -9.93 -14.60 -7.06
N SER A 22 -8.67 -14.71 -7.49
CA SER A 22 -7.68 -15.64 -6.93
C SER A 22 -6.56 -14.92 -6.16
N LEU A 23 -6.75 -13.64 -5.86
CA LEU A 23 -5.78 -12.82 -5.13
C LEU A 23 -5.71 -13.29 -3.67
N THR A 24 -4.53 -13.67 -3.20
CA THR A 24 -4.29 -13.85 -1.77
C THR A 24 -4.28 -12.51 -1.05
N ARG A 25 -4.35 -12.56 0.28
CA ARG A 25 -4.29 -11.35 1.12
C ARG A 25 -2.99 -10.56 0.91
N ASP A 26 -1.85 -11.23 0.84
CA ASP A 26 -0.55 -10.56 0.67
C ASP A 26 -0.41 -9.93 -0.72
N GLU A 27 -0.92 -10.62 -1.74
CA GLU A 27 -1.01 -10.09 -3.10
C GLU A 27 -1.96 -8.89 -3.19
N ALA A 28 -3.03 -8.86 -2.39
CA ALA A 28 -3.93 -7.73 -2.29
C ALA A 28 -3.26 -6.49 -1.68
N LEU A 29 -2.42 -6.66 -0.66
CA LEU A 29 -1.62 -5.55 -0.11
C LEU A 29 -0.58 -5.05 -1.09
N HIS A 30 0.09 -5.97 -1.78
CA HIS A 30 1.06 -5.59 -2.80
C HIS A 30 0.38 -4.81 -3.94
N LEU A 31 -0.77 -5.27 -4.41
CA LEU A 31 -1.53 -4.57 -5.43
C LEU A 31 -2.05 -3.20 -4.96
N LEU A 32 -2.47 -3.10 -3.69
CA LEU A 32 -2.87 -1.82 -3.08
C LEU A 32 -1.71 -0.82 -3.11
N PHE A 33 -0.51 -1.27 -2.72
CA PHE A 33 0.71 -0.46 -2.80
C PHE A 33 1.05 -0.06 -4.23
N MET A 34 1.01 -0.96 -5.20
CA MET A 34 1.28 -0.61 -6.60
C MET A 34 0.26 0.38 -7.16
N ALA A 35 -1.02 0.21 -6.83
CA ALA A 35 -2.05 1.18 -7.19
C ALA A 35 -1.74 2.57 -6.61
N TRP A 36 -1.23 2.64 -5.38
CA TRP A 36 -0.78 3.88 -4.74
C TRP A 36 0.46 4.51 -5.41
N MET A 37 1.40 3.68 -5.86
CA MET A 37 2.65 4.14 -6.48
C MET A 37 2.46 4.90 -7.80
N HIS A 38 1.35 4.71 -8.52
CA HIS A 38 1.07 5.48 -9.76
C HIS A 38 0.96 7.00 -9.56
N TRP A 39 0.71 7.45 -8.33
CA TRP A 39 0.49 8.86 -7.98
C TRP A 39 1.43 9.29 -6.84
N ALA A 40 1.95 8.35 -6.03
CA ALA A 40 3.01 8.64 -5.07
C ALA A 40 4.37 8.95 -5.72
N ASP A 41 4.69 8.29 -6.85
CA ASP A 41 5.96 8.51 -7.56
C ASP A 41 5.76 8.54 -9.09
N PRO A 42 6.59 9.30 -9.82
CA PRO A 42 6.49 9.40 -11.27
C PRO A 42 6.94 8.10 -11.99
N PRO A 43 6.38 7.79 -13.18
CA PRO A 43 6.67 6.57 -13.95
C PRO A 43 8.15 6.24 -14.18
N HIS A 44 9.01 7.25 -14.33
CA HIS A 44 10.44 7.03 -14.58
C HIS A 44 11.21 6.53 -13.33
N LEU A 45 10.62 6.61 -12.14
CA LEU A 45 11.19 6.05 -10.91
C LEU A 45 10.61 4.66 -10.60
N THR A 46 9.34 4.43 -10.92
CA THR A 46 8.63 3.19 -10.60
C THR A 46 8.69 2.16 -11.72
N GLY A 47 8.87 2.59 -12.96
CA GLY A 47 8.71 1.76 -14.15
C GLY A 47 7.25 1.38 -14.46
N LEU A 48 6.28 1.92 -13.70
CA LEU A 48 4.87 1.67 -13.94
C LEU A 48 4.36 2.51 -15.12
N GLU A 49 3.60 1.89 -16.01
CA GLU A 49 2.89 2.62 -17.05
C GLU A 49 1.75 3.47 -16.45
N ASP A 50 1.27 4.49 -17.16
CA ASP A 50 0.13 5.27 -16.69
C ASP A 50 -1.13 4.38 -16.63
N ASP A 51 -1.81 4.39 -15.48
CA ASP A 51 -3.06 3.65 -15.27
C ASP A 51 -4.14 4.58 -14.71
N PRO A 52 -5.02 5.13 -15.56
CA PRO A 52 -6.13 5.98 -15.14
C PRO A 52 -7.12 5.28 -14.18
N GLY A 53 -7.06 3.96 -14.07
CA GLY A 53 -7.88 3.17 -13.14
C GLY A 53 -7.24 2.90 -11.79
N ALA A 54 -6.01 3.35 -11.54
CA ALA A 54 -5.26 3.07 -10.31
C ALA A 54 -5.98 3.59 -9.05
N ASP A 55 -6.54 4.80 -9.10
CA ASP A 55 -7.32 5.39 -8.00
C ASP A 55 -8.54 4.52 -7.61
N GLY A 56 -9.40 4.21 -8.59
CA GLY A 56 -10.55 3.35 -8.38
C GLY A 56 -10.16 1.93 -7.92
N LEU A 57 -9.02 1.42 -8.39
CA LEU A 57 -8.47 0.15 -7.93
C LEU A 57 -8.04 0.21 -6.46
N TRP A 58 -7.34 1.28 -6.06
CA TRP A 58 -6.92 1.49 -4.68
C TRP A 58 -8.13 1.53 -3.73
N HIS A 59 -9.14 2.34 -4.06
CA HIS A 59 -10.37 2.45 -3.27
C HIS A 59 -11.14 1.12 -3.19
N ALA A 60 -11.19 0.35 -4.28
CA ALA A 60 -11.84 -0.95 -4.28
C ALA A 60 -11.11 -1.97 -3.39
N LEU A 61 -9.77 -1.96 -3.38
CA LEU A 61 -8.97 -2.81 -2.51
C LEU A 61 -9.11 -2.37 -1.04
N PHE A 62 -9.02 -1.08 -0.77
CA PHE A 62 -9.23 -0.50 0.55
C PHE A 62 -10.59 -0.93 1.14
N ALA A 63 -11.67 -0.79 0.38
CA ALA A 63 -12.99 -1.24 0.78
C ALA A 63 -13.05 -2.78 0.96
N GLY A 64 -12.37 -3.54 0.10
CA GLY A 64 -12.28 -5.00 0.19
C GLY A 64 -11.62 -5.50 1.48
N PHE A 65 -10.69 -4.74 2.05
CA PHE A 65 -10.10 -5.00 3.36
C PHE A 65 -10.98 -4.58 4.55
N GLY A 66 -12.12 -3.92 4.31
CA GLY A 66 -12.99 -3.35 5.34
C GLY A 66 -12.71 -1.89 5.68
N GLY A 67 -11.82 -1.22 4.94
CA GLY A 67 -11.48 0.19 5.15
C GLY A 67 -10.93 0.47 6.55
N GLU A 68 -11.26 1.64 7.12
CA GLU A 68 -10.73 2.06 8.42
C GLU A 68 -11.14 1.14 9.59
N ASP A 69 -12.18 0.33 9.41
CA ASP A 69 -12.69 -0.63 10.41
C ASP A 69 -12.09 -2.03 10.26
N SER A 70 -11.07 -2.21 9.40
CA SER A 70 -10.44 -3.51 9.18
C SER A 70 -9.90 -4.13 10.47
N ALA A 71 -9.95 -5.47 10.55
CA ALA A 71 -9.29 -6.22 11.63
C ALA A 71 -7.83 -6.59 11.28
N ASP A 72 -7.36 -6.23 10.09
CA ASP A 72 -6.01 -6.51 9.62
C ASP A 72 -5.06 -5.37 10.02
N ALA A 73 -4.23 -5.63 11.03
CA ALA A 73 -3.33 -4.63 11.59
C ALA A 73 -2.30 -4.10 10.58
N GLU A 74 -1.79 -4.96 9.70
CA GLU A 74 -0.79 -4.54 8.71
C GLU A 74 -1.45 -3.73 7.61
N PHE A 75 -2.62 -4.14 7.11
CA PHE A 75 -3.39 -3.32 6.16
C PHE A 75 -3.64 -1.92 6.72
N LEU A 76 -4.15 -1.83 7.96
CA LEU A 76 -4.40 -0.53 8.60
C LEU A 76 -3.11 0.30 8.75
N HIS A 77 -1.99 -0.35 9.06
CA HIS A 77 -0.71 0.33 9.16
C HIS A 77 -0.26 0.90 7.82
N VAL A 78 -0.23 0.08 6.76
CA VAL A 78 0.28 0.49 5.46
C VAL A 78 -0.67 1.45 4.73
N ALA A 79 -1.98 1.21 4.76
CA ALA A 79 -2.97 2.12 4.20
C ALA A 79 -3.03 3.44 4.98
N GLY A 80 -2.87 3.38 6.32
CA GLY A 80 -2.69 4.54 7.18
C GLY A 80 -1.48 5.37 6.77
N LEU A 81 -0.32 4.73 6.58
CA LEU A 81 0.89 5.43 6.16
C LEU A 81 0.75 6.05 4.76
N MET A 82 0.22 5.31 3.78
CA MET A 82 -0.06 5.83 2.43
C MET A 82 -0.96 7.08 2.48
N ALA A 83 -2.06 7.01 3.24
CA ALA A 83 -2.98 8.13 3.40
C ALA A 83 -2.39 9.31 4.17
N ASN A 84 -1.43 9.06 5.08
CA ASN A 84 -0.71 10.12 5.77
C ASN A 84 0.27 10.86 4.86
N LEU A 85 0.92 10.13 3.94
CA LEU A 85 1.91 10.70 3.02
C LEU A 85 1.25 11.49 1.87
N PHE A 86 0.13 10.99 1.32
CA PHE A 86 -0.55 11.59 0.17
C PHE A 86 -2.08 11.69 0.36
N PRO A 87 -2.57 12.45 1.36
CA PRO A 87 -4.00 12.54 1.66
C PRO A 87 -4.83 13.25 0.56
N TRP A 88 -4.26 14.24 -0.14
CA TRP A 88 -4.94 15.05 -1.18
C TRP A 88 -5.36 14.25 -2.41
N GLU A 89 -4.79 13.08 -2.51
CA GLU A 89 -4.70 12.24 -3.67
C GLU A 89 -5.84 11.17 -3.50
N LEU A 90 -6.38 10.99 -2.27
CA LEU A 90 -7.44 10.04 -1.89
C LEU A 90 -8.84 10.67 -1.74
N GLY A 91 -8.94 12.00 -1.75
CA GLY A 91 -10.18 12.72 -1.51
C GLY A 91 -9.98 13.95 -0.63
N PRO A 92 -10.99 14.36 0.18
CA PRO A 92 -10.86 15.50 1.07
C PRO A 92 -9.70 15.32 2.06
N VAL A 93 -8.71 16.21 1.99
CA VAL A 93 -7.45 16.11 2.74
C VAL A 93 -7.71 15.93 4.24
N GLU A 94 -8.55 16.79 4.82
CA GLU A 94 -8.81 16.77 6.26
C GLU A 94 -9.47 15.47 6.72
N GLU A 95 -10.28 14.85 5.85
CA GLU A 95 -10.90 13.55 6.13
C GLU A 95 -9.85 12.44 6.12
N TRP A 96 -8.99 12.40 5.10
CA TRP A 96 -8.00 11.35 4.94
C TRP A 96 -6.81 11.47 5.90
N GLU A 97 -6.42 12.69 6.27
CA GLU A 97 -5.48 12.93 7.36
C GLU A 97 -6.05 12.38 8.67
N ALA A 98 -7.29 12.73 9.03
CA ALA A 98 -7.92 12.21 10.25
C ALA A 98 -8.09 10.68 10.21
N ARG A 99 -8.42 10.12 9.04
CA ARG A 99 -8.54 8.67 8.82
C ARG A 99 -7.19 7.97 8.97
N SER A 100 -6.11 8.54 8.44
CA SER A 100 -4.75 7.98 8.56
C SER A 100 -4.36 7.78 10.03
N VAL A 101 -4.62 8.78 10.87
CA VAL A 101 -4.33 8.73 12.32
C VAL A 101 -5.13 7.61 12.98
N ARG A 102 -6.44 7.50 12.69
CA ARG A 102 -7.29 6.43 13.25
C ARG A 102 -6.81 5.05 12.84
N MET A 103 -6.46 4.85 11.56
CA MET A 103 -5.97 3.56 11.07
C MET A 103 -4.64 3.17 11.71
N MET A 104 -3.69 4.10 11.81
CA MET A 104 -2.40 3.84 12.46
C MET A 104 -2.54 3.58 13.96
N SER A 105 -3.42 4.32 14.66
CA SER A 105 -3.74 4.04 16.07
C SER A 105 -4.36 2.66 16.23
N ARG A 106 -5.33 2.30 15.39
CA ARG A 106 -5.98 0.98 15.43
C ARG A 106 -5.02 -0.16 15.11
N ALA A 107 -4.10 0.04 14.17
CA ALA A 107 -3.06 -0.93 13.86
C ALA A 107 -2.19 -1.23 15.10
N LEU A 108 -1.84 -0.20 15.88
CA LEU A 108 -1.09 -0.36 17.14
C LEU A 108 -1.93 -1.01 18.24
N GLU A 109 -3.24 -0.75 18.31
CA GLU A 109 -4.11 -1.47 19.26
C GLU A 109 -4.18 -2.97 18.95
N LEU A 110 -4.25 -3.33 17.67
CA LEU A 110 -4.30 -4.72 17.22
C LEU A 110 -2.93 -5.41 17.30
N ARG A 111 -1.85 -4.64 17.15
CA ARG A 111 -0.46 -5.10 17.23
C ARG A 111 0.39 -4.08 18.00
N PRO A 112 0.42 -4.19 19.34
CA PRO A 112 1.11 -3.22 20.20
C PRO A 112 2.60 -3.05 19.93
N ASP A 113 3.28 -4.12 19.51
CA ASP A 113 4.71 -4.09 19.17
C ASP A 113 4.99 -3.43 17.80
N GLY A 114 3.95 -3.03 17.07
CA GLY A 114 4.07 -2.45 15.74
C GLY A 114 4.67 -3.41 14.72
N PHE A 115 5.35 -2.84 13.72
CA PHE A 115 5.96 -3.56 12.61
C PHE A 115 7.45 -3.22 12.54
N SER A 116 8.30 -4.23 12.63
CA SER A 116 9.75 -4.11 12.41
C SER A 116 10.08 -4.19 10.93
N PRO A 117 11.27 -3.72 10.50
CA PRO A 117 11.76 -3.94 9.14
C PRO A 117 11.70 -5.42 8.71
N ASP A 118 12.19 -6.33 9.56
CA ASP A 118 12.19 -7.79 9.35
C ASP A 118 10.81 -8.37 9.02
N PHE A 119 9.73 -7.72 9.47
CA PHE A 119 8.37 -8.18 9.16
C PHE A 119 8.02 -8.03 7.66
N PHE A 120 8.62 -7.05 6.99
CA PHE A 120 8.35 -6.75 5.58
C PHE A 120 9.40 -7.35 4.63
N GLU A 121 10.55 -7.78 5.13
CA GLU A 121 11.64 -8.31 4.31
C GLU A 121 11.21 -9.50 3.44
N GLY A 122 11.73 -9.56 2.22
CA GLY A 122 11.47 -10.65 1.27
C GLY A 122 10.11 -10.59 0.54
N ARG A 123 9.34 -9.51 0.70
CA ARG A 123 7.98 -9.37 0.13
C ARG A 123 7.93 -8.46 -1.12
N GLY A 124 8.99 -8.47 -1.92
CA GLY A 124 9.12 -7.64 -3.12
C GLY A 124 9.22 -6.15 -2.82
N GLU A 125 8.84 -5.30 -3.78
CA GLU A 125 8.91 -3.83 -3.66
C GLU A 125 8.04 -3.29 -2.52
N TYR A 126 6.84 -3.86 -2.33
CA TYR A 126 6.02 -3.61 -1.14
C TYR A 126 6.82 -3.82 0.15
N GLY A 127 7.48 -4.98 0.27
CA GLY A 127 8.29 -5.31 1.42
C GLY A 127 9.46 -4.36 1.63
N ALA A 128 10.21 -4.08 0.56
CA ALA A 128 11.36 -3.18 0.61
C ALA A 128 10.96 -1.75 1.06
N TYR A 129 9.85 -1.23 0.51
CA TYR A 129 9.34 0.09 0.86
C TYR A 129 8.96 0.17 2.35
N PHE A 130 8.11 -0.74 2.84
CA PHE A 130 7.63 -0.68 4.23
C PHE A 130 8.69 -1.10 5.25
N ALA A 131 9.67 -1.94 4.88
CA ALA A 131 10.83 -2.20 5.71
C ALA A 131 11.65 -0.92 5.95
N HIS A 132 11.86 -0.12 4.89
CA HIS A 132 12.55 1.16 5.00
C HIS A 132 11.79 2.15 5.89
N GLN A 133 10.47 2.28 5.68
CA GLN A 133 9.61 3.15 6.50
C GLN A 133 9.59 2.72 7.98
N ALA A 134 9.60 1.42 8.26
CA ALA A 134 9.64 0.88 9.62
C ALA A 134 10.98 1.14 10.33
N GLY A 135 12.08 1.22 9.59
CA GLY A 135 13.42 1.47 10.13
C GLY A 135 13.74 2.94 10.39
N GLY A 136 12.97 3.87 9.83
CA GLY A 136 13.24 5.32 9.88
C GLY A 136 12.98 6.03 11.21
N ARG A 137 12.81 5.33 12.35
CA ARG A 137 12.53 5.94 13.67
C ARG A 137 13.75 6.20 14.57
N ASP A 138 14.96 6.20 14.01
CA ASP A 138 16.21 6.45 14.74
C ASP A 138 16.99 7.72 14.29
N THR A 139 16.29 8.80 13.93
CA THR A 139 16.91 10.15 13.80
C THR A 139 16.08 11.25 14.43
#